data_AF-A0A5Q4DVG8-F1
#
_entry.id   AF-A0A5Q4DVG8-F1
#
_cell.length_a   1.000
_cell.length_b   1.000
_cell.length_c   1.000
_cell.angle_alpha   90.00
_cell.angle_beta   90.00
_cell.angle_gamma   90.00
#
_symmetry.space_group_name_H-M   'P 1'
#
loop_
_entity.id
_entity.type
_entity.pdbx_description
1 polymer ?
#
loop_
_entity_poly.entity_id
_entity_poly.type
_entity_poly.pdbx_seq_one_letter_code
_entity_poly.pdbx_strand_id
1 'polypeptide(L)' 'MARRTKIYEGKAKILYEGPEPGTMVQ' A
#
# COMPACT_ATOMS: atom_id res chain seq x y z
N MET A 1 -9.53 3.91 -12.27
CA MET A 1 -9.08 4.52 -11.00
C MET A 1 -9.11 3.47 -9.90
N ALA A 2 -8.07 2.65 -9.79
CA ALA A 2 -7.96 1.68 -8.69
C ALA A 2 -7.40 2.41 -7.47
N ARG A 3 -8.25 2.66 -6.47
CA ARG A 3 -7.81 3.23 -5.19
C ARG A 3 -6.99 2.14 -4.49
N ARG A 4 -5.66 2.24 -4.53
CA ARG A 4 -4.79 1.35 -3.75
C ARG A 4 -5.07 1.59 -2.27
N THR A 5 -5.45 0.55 -1.54
CA THR A 5 -5.69 0.62 -0.10
C THR A 5 -4.36 0.96 0.58
N LYS A 6 -4.31 2.10 1.28
CA LYS A 6 -3.14 2.49 2.07
C LYS A 6 -3.10 1.61 3.31
N ILE A 7 -2.09 0.75 3.43
CA ILE A 7 -1.97 -0.21 4.54
C ILE A 7 -1.20 0.42 5.69
N TYR A 8 -0.23 1.29 5.39
CA TYR A 8 0.58 1.94 6.40
C TYR A 8 0.93 3.37 6.01
N GLU A 9 0.80 4.28 6.95
CA GLU A 9 1.31 5.66 6.86
C GLU A 9 2.17 5.93 8.09
N GLY A 10 3.48 5.74 7.95
CA GLY A 10 4.45 6.15 8.96
C GLY A 10 5.13 7.45 8.56
N LYS A 11 5.79 8.11 9.53
CA LYS A 11 6.53 9.38 9.32
C LYS A 11 7.61 9.33 8.23
N ALA A 12 8.04 8.13 7.81
CA ALA A 12 9.12 7.95 6.83
C ALA A 12 8.72 7.13 5.60
N LYS A 13 7.60 6.39 5.64
CA LYS A 13 7.19 5.51 4.53
C LYS A 13 5.69 5.33 4.47
N ILE A 14 5.20 5.24 3.23
CA ILE A 14 3.85 4.84 2.89
C ILE A 14 3.92 3.41 2.33
N LEU A 15 2.99 2.56 2.73
CA LEU A 15 2.78 1.26 2.11
C LEU A 15 1.35 1.18 1.58
N TYR A 16 1.24 0.62 0.39
CA TYR A 16 -0.01 0.33 -0.29
C TYR A 16 -0.17 -1.18 -0.50
N GLU A 17 -1.41 -1.60 -0.63
CA GLU A 17 -1.73 -2.92 -1.11
C GLU A 17 -1.27 -3.08 -2.57
N GLY A 18 -0.53 -4.15 -2.80
CA GLY A 18 -0.11 -4.58 -4.12
C GLY A 18 -1.29 -5.13 -4.93
N PRO A 19 -1.06 -5.40 -6.23
CA PRO A 19 -2.09 -5.94 -7.11
C PRO A 19 -2.53 -7.37 -6.72
N GLU A 20 -1.69 -8.10 -5.99
CA GLU A 20 -1.97 -9.43 -5.47
C GLU A 20 -2.21 -9.38 -3.96
N PRO A 21 -3.22 -10.10 -3.43
CA PRO A 21 -3.50 -10.14 -2.01
C PRO A 21 -2.29 -10.68 -1.24
N GLY A 22 -1.81 -9.91 -0.27
CA GLY A 22 -0.60 -10.23 0.52
C GLY A 22 0.68 -9.60 -0.02
N THR A 23 0.66 -8.95 -1.19
CA THR A 23 1.80 -8.18 -1.68
C THR A 23 1.71 -6.74 -1.20
N MET A 24 2.85 -6.16 -0.83
CA MET A 24 2.95 -4.75 -0.42
C MET A 24 3.82 -3.99 -1.42
N VAL A 25 3.35 -2.81 -1.81
CA VAL A 25 4.12 -1.88 -2.65
C VAL A 25 4.30 -0.57 -1.89
N GLN A 26 5.46 0.06 -2.05
CA GLN A 26 5.77 1.35 -1.44
C GLN A 26 5.13 2.51 -2.23
#